data_AF-A0A168R799-F1
#
_entry.id   AF-A0A168R799-F1
#
_cell.length_a   1.000
_cell.length_b   1.000
_cell.length_c   1.000
_cell.angle_alpha   90.00
_cell.angle_beta   90.00
_cell.angle_gamma   90.00
#
_symmetry.space_group_name_H-M   'P 1'
#
loop_
_entity.id
_entity.type
_entity.pdbx_description
1 polymer ?
#
loop_
_entity_poly.entity_id
_entity_poly.type
_entity_poly.pdbx_seq_one_letter_code
_entity_poly.pdbx_strand_id
1 'polypeptide(L)'
;MVNEIPMRSQASYREENFARRQAGGLFTEMESFFGPEFWGLDEMHLLGHGQSKLLYGMLEQKYNHVGCVVELAPFKLINGATLPKIGAAMERSRPFIPSDFSENWSDIHKHHGNYRAVDWYDFLLYVIPTLVTPNLNEASAFALNSLVQGLTIAASWAVRPQELPLMSALFQAWHVFLKYQVDQQTLAIRVFPVTQHYIGHIEYIVKKMGPLPAISCRSLERSIGSYTRNNPVYISNLVETTTLVNHIRSTINSSTTKIMPTVLVDLDAGVDW
;
A
#
# COMPACT_ATOMS: atom_id res chain seq x y z
N MET A 1 22.51 8.17 20.34
CA MET A 1 22.48 8.08 18.87
C MET A 1 21.69 6.83 18.51
N VAL A 2 20.52 7.01 17.90
CA VAL A 2 19.69 5.89 17.43
C VAL A 2 20.40 5.33 16.19
N ASN A 3 20.74 4.04 16.20
CA ASN A 3 21.31 3.36 15.03
C ASN A 3 20.21 3.18 13.99
N GLU A 4 19.91 4.25 13.25
CA GLU A 4 18.98 4.25 12.13
C GLU A 4 19.68 3.76 10.86
N ILE A 5 18.94 3.06 9.99
CA ILE A 5 19.45 2.68 8.68
C ILE A 5 19.55 3.97 7.84
N PRO A 6 20.75 4.37 7.39
CA PRO A 6 20.92 5.66 6.70
C PRO A 6 20.18 5.65 5.35
N MET A 7 19.56 6.79 5.00
CA MET A 7 18.97 6.99 3.68
C MET A 7 20.06 6.91 2.60
N ARG A 8 19.74 6.25 1.47
CA ARG A 8 20.67 6.04 0.37
C ARG A 8 20.98 7.35 -0.38
N SER A 9 22.26 7.58 -0.70
CA SER A 9 22.71 8.64 -1.63
C SER A 9 22.85 8.08 -3.06
N GLN A 10 22.98 8.94 -4.08
CA GLN A 10 23.13 8.50 -5.48
C GLN A 10 24.31 7.52 -5.71
N ALA A 11 25.33 7.57 -4.85
CA ALA A 11 26.48 6.66 -4.90
C ALA A 11 26.16 5.22 -4.45
N SER A 12 25.14 5.02 -3.62
CA SER A 12 24.72 3.69 -3.12
C SER A 12 24.10 2.77 -4.18
N TYR A 13 23.75 3.33 -5.34
CA TYR A 13 23.35 2.57 -6.54
C TYR A 13 24.55 2.02 -7.32
N ARG A 14 25.78 2.38 -6.93
CA ARG A 14 27.02 1.92 -7.54
C ARG A 14 27.72 0.99 -6.54
N GLU A 15 27.34 -0.28 -6.48
CA GLU A 15 28.09 -1.30 -5.73
C GLU A 15 28.71 -2.37 -6.63
N GLU A 16 29.86 -2.86 -6.19
CA GLU A 16 30.98 -3.33 -7.02
C GLU A 16 31.06 -4.85 -7.23
N ASN A 17 30.04 -5.66 -6.87
CA ASN A 17 30.13 -7.12 -7.07
C ASN A 17 28.78 -7.77 -7.41
N PHE A 18 28.52 -7.88 -8.72
CA PHE A 18 27.43 -8.64 -9.32
C PHE A 18 27.77 -10.14 -9.37
N ALA A 19 27.55 -10.88 -8.29
CA ALA A 19 27.39 -12.33 -8.40
C ALA A 19 25.99 -12.61 -8.97
N ARG A 20 25.91 -12.74 -10.30
CA ARG A 20 24.72 -13.02 -11.11
C ARG A 20 23.84 -14.11 -10.48
N ARG A 21 22.62 -13.75 -10.05
CA ARG A 21 21.61 -14.72 -9.65
C ARG A 21 20.85 -15.17 -10.89
N GLN A 22 20.90 -16.47 -11.17
CA GLN A 22 20.24 -17.15 -12.28
C GLN A 22 18.71 -17.14 -12.09
N ALA A 23 18.04 -16.18 -12.69
CA ALA A 23 16.69 -16.35 -13.22
C ALA A 23 16.80 -15.93 -14.69
N GLY A 24 16.54 -16.84 -15.63
CA GLY A 24 16.75 -16.55 -17.06
C GLY A 24 15.68 -15.62 -17.62
N GLY A 25 16.09 -14.58 -18.36
CA GLY A 25 15.20 -13.63 -19.03
C GLY A 25 15.92 -12.37 -19.52
N LEU A 26 15.37 -11.70 -20.55
CA LEU A 26 15.94 -10.46 -21.13
C LEU A 26 16.18 -9.37 -20.08
N PHE A 27 15.25 -9.20 -19.12
CA PHE A 27 15.34 -8.17 -18.09
C PHE A 27 16.42 -8.48 -17.05
N THR A 28 16.55 -9.74 -16.63
CA THR A 28 17.57 -10.20 -15.67
C THR A 28 19.00 -10.11 -16.20
N GLU A 29 19.16 -9.90 -17.51
CA GLU A 29 20.45 -9.71 -18.19
C GLU A 29 20.82 -8.22 -18.36
N MET A 30 19.91 -7.28 -18.11
CA MET A 30 20.18 -5.85 -18.20
C MET A 30 20.96 -5.35 -16.99
N GLU A 31 21.99 -4.53 -17.21
CA GLU A 31 22.75 -3.87 -16.12
C GLU A 31 21.88 -2.97 -15.23
N SER A 32 20.75 -2.51 -15.76
CA SER A 32 19.77 -1.69 -15.03
C SER A 32 18.79 -2.50 -14.18
N PHE A 33 18.78 -3.84 -14.31
CA PHE A 33 17.89 -4.69 -13.52
C PHE A 33 18.56 -5.06 -12.20
N PHE A 34 18.11 -4.43 -11.13
CA PHE A 34 18.66 -4.65 -9.80
C PHE A 34 18.01 -5.84 -9.09
N GLY A 35 16.80 -6.27 -9.48
CA GLY A 35 16.09 -7.39 -8.85
C GLY A 35 14.76 -6.97 -8.20
N PRO A 36 14.24 -7.73 -7.23
CA PRO A 36 12.95 -7.43 -6.59
C PRO A 36 12.91 -6.10 -5.81
N GLU A 37 14.06 -5.45 -5.58
CA GLU A 37 14.18 -4.11 -4.98
C GLU A 37 13.36 -3.02 -5.69
N PHE A 38 13.13 -3.13 -7.00
CA PHE A 38 12.29 -2.16 -7.73
C PHE A 38 10.83 -2.17 -7.28
N TRP A 39 10.35 -3.26 -6.68
CA TRP A 39 8.95 -3.36 -6.24
C TRP A 39 8.63 -2.47 -5.04
N GLY A 40 9.65 -1.98 -4.32
CA GLY A 40 9.44 -0.95 -3.29
C GLY A 40 8.81 0.34 -3.83
N LEU A 41 9.02 0.65 -5.11
CA LEU A 41 8.39 1.79 -5.79
C LEU A 41 6.86 1.68 -5.79
N ASP A 42 6.34 0.45 -5.85
CA ASP A 42 4.92 0.14 -5.98
C ASP A 42 4.27 -0.24 -4.63
N GLU A 43 4.84 0.26 -3.52
CA GLU A 43 4.33 0.06 -2.15
C GLU A 43 2.80 0.19 -2.07
N MET A 44 2.24 1.22 -2.67
CA MET A 44 0.81 1.54 -2.57
C MET A 44 -0.08 0.50 -3.27
N HIS A 45 0.32 -0.01 -4.44
CA HIS A 45 -0.44 -1.08 -5.08
C HIS A 45 -0.14 -2.44 -4.47
N LEU A 46 1.06 -2.67 -3.97
CA LEU A 46 1.42 -3.91 -3.30
C LEU A 46 0.64 -4.07 -1.99
N LEU A 47 0.73 -3.08 -1.10
CA LEU A 47 0.19 -3.13 0.24
C LEU A 47 -1.28 -2.66 0.26
N GLY A 48 -1.58 -1.49 -0.31
CA GLY A 48 -2.94 -0.95 -0.35
C GLY A 48 -3.84 -1.75 -1.29
N HIS A 49 -3.61 -1.63 -2.61
CA HIS A 49 -4.51 -2.28 -3.56
C HIS A 49 -4.45 -3.82 -3.49
N GLY A 50 -3.27 -4.40 -3.28
CA GLY A 50 -3.05 -5.83 -3.25
C GLY A 50 -3.56 -6.49 -1.98
N GLN A 51 -2.99 -6.14 -0.82
CA GLN A 51 -3.32 -6.80 0.44
C GLN A 51 -4.69 -6.42 0.97
N SER A 52 -5.04 -5.12 0.96
CA SER A 52 -6.32 -4.68 1.51
C SER A 52 -7.50 -5.24 0.74
N LYS A 53 -7.47 -5.24 -0.60
CA LYS A 53 -8.56 -5.81 -1.41
C LYS A 53 -8.65 -7.32 -1.27
N LEU A 54 -7.50 -7.99 -1.16
CA LEU A 54 -7.46 -9.42 -0.91
C LEU A 54 -8.17 -9.72 0.42
N LEU A 55 -7.80 -9.05 1.51
CA LEU A 55 -8.43 -9.20 2.82
C LEU A 55 -9.91 -8.85 2.80
N TYR A 56 -10.29 -7.74 2.16
CA TYR A 56 -11.70 -7.37 2.01
C TYR A 56 -12.49 -8.48 1.31
N GLY A 57 -11.95 -9.06 0.23
CA GLY A 57 -12.59 -10.20 -0.41
C GLY A 57 -12.60 -11.47 0.45
N MET A 58 -11.62 -11.68 1.34
CA MET A 58 -11.68 -12.78 2.32
C MET A 58 -12.82 -12.57 3.32
N LEU A 59 -13.04 -11.34 3.78
CA LEU A 59 -14.17 -10.97 4.63
C LEU A 59 -15.53 -11.13 3.91
N GLU A 60 -15.56 -10.87 2.60
CA GLU A 60 -16.71 -11.18 1.73
C GLU A 60 -16.88 -12.67 1.44
N GLN A 61 -16.04 -13.53 2.01
CA GLN A 61 -16.05 -14.98 1.78
C GLN A 61 -15.73 -15.40 0.33
N LYS A 62 -15.29 -14.45 -0.51
CA LYS A 62 -14.94 -14.67 -1.92
C LYS A 62 -13.77 -15.62 -2.08
N TYR A 63 -12.92 -15.76 -1.08
CA TYR A 63 -11.73 -16.61 -1.12
C TYR A 63 -11.88 -17.95 -0.41
N ASN A 64 -13.08 -18.29 0.06
CA ASN A 64 -13.32 -19.60 0.65
C ASN A 64 -13.16 -20.71 -0.40
N HIS A 65 -12.72 -21.87 0.06
CA HIS A 65 -12.67 -23.06 -0.79
C HIS A 65 -14.09 -23.45 -1.26
N VAL A 66 -14.19 -24.05 -2.45
CA VAL A 66 -15.48 -24.54 -2.95
C VAL A 66 -15.96 -25.68 -2.05
N GLY A 67 -17.15 -25.54 -1.47
CA GLY A 67 -17.68 -26.52 -0.51
C GLY A 67 -17.28 -26.27 0.96
N CYS A 68 -16.50 -25.22 1.25
CA CYS A 68 -16.28 -24.80 2.63
C CYS A 68 -17.60 -24.32 3.24
N VAL A 69 -17.96 -24.90 4.39
CA VAL A 69 -19.07 -24.43 5.22
C VAL A 69 -18.68 -23.08 5.82
N VAL A 70 -19.59 -22.09 5.79
CA VAL A 70 -19.29 -20.71 6.21
C VAL A 70 -18.84 -20.66 7.67
N GLU A 71 -19.38 -21.52 8.52
CA GLU A 71 -19.01 -21.67 9.94
C GLU A 71 -17.54 -22.00 10.17
N LEU A 72 -16.90 -22.68 9.21
CA LEU A 72 -15.49 -23.06 9.27
C LEU A 72 -14.59 -22.05 8.55
N ALA A 73 -15.17 -21.03 7.88
CA ALA A 73 -14.40 -20.04 7.16
C ALA A 73 -13.58 -19.18 8.13
N PRO A 74 -12.26 -19.04 7.93
CA PRO A 74 -11.39 -18.36 8.88
C PRO A 74 -11.74 -16.88 9.05
N PHE A 75 -12.26 -16.23 8.00
CA PHE A 75 -12.61 -14.82 8.03
C PHE A 75 -14.12 -14.58 8.20
N LYS A 76 -14.86 -15.56 8.73
CA LYS A 76 -16.24 -15.33 9.18
C LYS A 76 -16.23 -14.38 10.38
N LEU A 77 -16.99 -13.29 10.26
CA LEU A 77 -17.21 -12.37 11.36
C LEU A 77 -18.13 -13.00 12.42
N ILE A 78 -17.74 -12.89 13.68
CA ILE A 78 -18.47 -13.42 14.84
C ILE A 78 -19.25 -12.30 15.56
N ASN A 79 -19.97 -12.65 16.64
CA ASN A 79 -20.67 -11.70 17.51
C ASN A 79 -21.71 -10.81 16.79
N GLY A 80 -22.27 -11.30 15.68
CA GLY A 80 -23.24 -10.55 14.88
C GLY A 80 -22.64 -9.36 14.12
N ALA A 81 -21.31 -9.25 14.04
CA ALA A 81 -20.64 -8.30 13.17
C ALA A 81 -20.81 -8.70 11.70
N THR A 82 -20.92 -7.70 10.83
CA THR A 82 -21.06 -7.89 9.38
C THR A 82 -20.30 -6.76 8.66
N LEU A 83 -19.90 -6.98 7.41
CA LEU A 83 -19.28 -5.92 6.60
C LEU A 83 -20.13 -4.64 6.51
N PRO A 84 -21.47 -4.70 6.31
CA PRO A 84 -22.32 -3.52 6.43
C PRO A 84 -22.21 -2.78 7.77
N LYS A 85 -22.11 -3.51 8.89
CA LYS A 85 -21.95 -2.88 10.22
C LYS A 85 -20.59 -2.24 10.39
N ILE A 86 -19.53 -2.86 9.87
CA ILE A 86 -18.17 -2.30 9.84
C ILE A 86 -18.15 -1.01 9.00
N GLY A 87 -18.69 -1.05 7.78
CA GLY A 87 -18.78 0.13 6.92
C GLY A 87 -19.59 1.26 7.55
N ALA A 88 -20.71 0.96 8.18
CA ALA A 88 -21.48 1.95 8.93
C ALA A 88 -20.71 2.50 10.15
N ALA A 89 -19.87 1.68 10.80
CA ALA A 89 -19.02 2.14 11.91
C ALA A 89 -17.89 3.06 11.41
N MET A 90 -17.30 2.77 10.24
CA MET A 90 -16.34 3.67 9.59
C MET A 90 -16.96 5.05 9.33
N GLU A 91 -18.12 5.11 8.69
CA GLU A 91 -18.81 6.38 8.39
C GLU A 91 -19.12 7.18 9.67
N ARG A 92 -19.56 6.49 10.74
CA ARG A 92 -19.80 7.13 12.05
C ARG A 92 -18.52 7.63 12.72
N SER A 93 -17.39 7.02 12.45
CA SER A 93 -16.10 7.43 13.02
C SER A 93 -15.51 8.67 12.34
N ARG A 94 -15.94 8.97 11.11
CA ARG A 94 -15.42 10.07 10.28
C ARG A 94 -15.29 11.42 10.99
N PRO A 95 -16.26 11.90 11.80
CA PRO A 95 -16.13 13.18 12.51
C PRO A 95 -15.04 13.21 13.58
N PHE A 96 -14.56 12.04 14.01
CA PHE A 96 -13.53 11.88 15.06
C PHE A 96 -12.14 11.61 14.49
N ILE A 97 -12.02 11.45 13.17
CA ILE A 97 -10.72 11.25 12.52
C ILE A 97 -10.01 12.61 12.41
N PRO A 98 -8.73 12.73 12.82
CA PRO A 98 -7.97 13.96 12.67
C PRO A 98 -7.91 14.43 11.21
N SER A 99 -7.92 15.74 10.99
CA SER A 99 -7.86 16.34 9.65
C SER A 99 -6.59 16.01 8.87
N ASP A 100 -5.54 15.53 9.55
CA ASP A 100 -4.31 15.07 8.93
C ASP A 100 -4.51 13.81 8.07
N PHE A 101 -5.57 13.05 8.33
CA PHE A 101 -6.03 11.98 7.45
C PHE A 101 -6.97 12.58 6.40
N SER A 102 -6.50 12.60 5.15
CA SER A 102 -7.23 13.15 3.99
C SER A 102 -7.96 12.07 3.17
N GLU A 103 -7.89 10.83 3.65
CA GLU A 103 -8.35 9.62 2.98
C GLU A 103 -9.86 9.40 3.13
N ASN A 104 -10.38 8.46 2.34
CA ASN A 104 -11.80 8.17 2.31
C ASN A 104 -12.23 7.24 3.46
N TRP A 105 -12.88 7.81 4.47
CA TRP A 105 -13.48 7.10 5.61
C TRP A 105 -14.98 6.80 5.45
N SER A 106 -15.50 6.85 4.22
CA SER A 106 -16.90 6.51 3.96
C SER A 106 -17.18 5.02 4.15
N ASP A 107 -18.45 4.63 4.20
CA ASP A 107 -18.89 3.24 4.29
C ASP A 107 -18.24 2.35 3.21
N ILE A 108 -17.23 1.56 3.62
CA ILE A 108 -16.46 0.71 2.69
C ILE A 108 -17.35 -0.32 2.01
N HIS A 109 -18.37 -0.85 2.69
CA HIS A 109 -19.24 -1.86 2.09
C HIS A 109 -20.00 -1.30 0.87
N LYS A 110 -20.39 -0.03 0.93
CA LYS A 110 -21.09 0.65 -0.17
C LYS A 110 -20.17 1.27 -1.21
N HIS A 111 -18.99 1.73 -0.80
CA HIS A 111 -18.18 2.65 -1.60
C HIS A 111 -16.78 2.11 -1.97
N HIS A 112 -16.43 0.87 -1.61
CA HIS A 112 -15.12 0.27 -1.91
C HIS A 112 -14.73 0.29 -3.40
N GLY A 113 -15.69 0.33 -4.33
CA GLY A 113 -15.42 0.48 -5.76
C GLY A 113 -14.73 1.81 -6.14
N ASN A 114 -14.90 2.84 -5.32
CA ASN A 114 -14.33 4.18 -5.52
C ASN A 114 -13.05 4.42 -4.69
N TYR A 115 -12.64 3.45 -3.86
CA TYR A 115 -11.46 3.58 -3.01
C TYR A 115 -10.18 3.53 -3.85
N ARG A 116 -9.31 4.50 -3.64
CA ARG A 116 -7.95 4.58 -4.20
C ARG A 116 -7.00 3.72 -3.37
N ALA A 117 -5.78 3.51 -3.87
CA ALA A 117 -4.76 2.73 -3.17
C ALA A 117 -4.48 3.26 -1.75
N VAL A 118 -4.48 4.59 -1.55
CA VAL A 118 -4.31 5.21 -0.23
C VAL A 118 -5.49 4.94 0.72
N ASP A 119 -6.72 4.95 0.21
CA ASP A 119 -7.92 4.68 1.02
C ASP A 119 -7.92 3.20 1.48
N TRP A 120 -7.48 2.30 0.59
CA TRP A 120 -7.27 0.89 0.92
C TRP A 120 -6.15 0.68 1.94
N TYR A 121 -5.12 1.51 1.90
CA TYR A 121 -3.99 1.43 2.82
C TYR A 121 -4.41 1.76 4.25
N ASP A 122 -5.20 2.81 4.43
CA ASP A 122 -5.73 3.20 5.74
C ASP A 122 -6.76 2.19 6.27
N PHE A 123 -7.58 1.63 5.38
CA PHE A 123 -8.43 0.50 5.75
C PHE A 123 -7.60 -0.64 6.35
N LEU A 124 -6.46 -0.99 5.76
CA LEU A 124 -5.60 -2.05 6.23
C LEU A 124 -4.89 -1.72 7.54
N LEU A 125 -4.34 -0.52 7.69
CA LEU A 125 -3.57 -0.16 8.88
C LEU A 125 -4.43 0.21 10.08
N TYR A 126 -5.64 0.74 9.86
CA TYR A 126 -6.44 1.30 10.95
C TYR A 126 -7.78 0.59 11.12
N VAL A 127 -8.52 0.33 10.03
CA VAL A 127 -9.86 -0.29 10.14
C VAL A 127 -9.78 -1.78 10.46
N ILE A 128 -8.88 -2.51 9.79
CA ILE A 128 -8.69 -3.94 10.06
C ILE A 128 -8.41 -4.22 11.54
N PRO A 129 -7.37 -3.65 12.18
CA PRO A 129 -7.07 -3.99 13.57
C PRO A 129 -8.13 -3.49 14.56
N THR A 130 -8.86 -2.41 14.25
CA THR A 130 -9.81 -1.80 15.21
C THR A 130 -11.25 -2.31 15.08
N LEU A 131 -11.74 -2.51 13.85
CA LEU A 131 -13.13 -2.86 13.58
C LEU A 131 -13.30 -4.30 13.10
N VAL A 132 -12.27 -4.91 12.50
CA VAL A 132 -12.36 -6.27 11.94
C VAL A 132 -11.80 -7.32 12.89
N THR A 133 -10.54 -7.19 13.30
CA THR A 133 -9.84 -8.16 14.15
C THR A 133 -10.63 -8.56 15.40
N PRO A 134 -11.27 -7.65 16.18
CA PRO A 134 -12.03 -8.05 17.37
C PRO A 134 -13.24 -8.93 17.09
N ASN A 135 -13.66 -8.99 15.83
CA ASN A 135 -14.81 -9.75 15.36
C ASN A 135 -14.40 -11.02 14.60
N LEU A 136 -13.18 -11.50 14.79
CA LEU A 136 -12.68 -12.77 14.25
C LEU A 136 -12.43 -13.78 15.36
N ASN A 137 -12.32 -15.06 15.01
CA ASN A 137 -11.79 -16.06 15.94
C ASN A 137 -10.33 -15.76 16.28
N GLU A 138 -9.83 -16.32 17.38
CA GLU A 138 -8.50 -16.02 17.92
C GLU A 138 -7.37 -16.26 16.91
N ALA A 139 -7.39 -17.39 16.20
CA ALA A 139 -6.34 -17.73 15.24
C ALA A 139 -6.31 -16.76 14.05
N SER A 140 -7.47 -16.42 13.50
CA SER A 140 -7.61 -15.46 12.41
C SER A 140 -7.25 -14.05 12.84
N ALA A 141 -7.66 -13.64 14.04
CA ALA A 141 -7.31 -12.36 14.63
C ALA A 141 -5.79 -12.22 14.82
N PHE A 142 -5.14 -13.26 15.35
CA PHE A 142 -3.69 -13.30 15.51
C PHE A 142 -2.95 -13.20 14.17
N ALA A 143 -3.37 -13.98 13.17
CA ALA A 143 -2.76 -13.96 11.85
C ALA A 143 -2.93 -12.59 11.17
N LEU A 144 -4.14 -12.01 11.24
CA LEU A 144 -4.44 -10.72 10.64
C LEU A 144 -3.66 -9.59 11.34
N ASN A 145 -3.59 -9.61 12.67
CA ASN A 145 -2.76 -8.67 13.42
C ASN A 145 -1.26 -8.84 13.13
N SER A 146 -0.80 -10.05 12.84
CA SER A 146 0.59 -10.28 12.45
C SER A 146 0.88 -9.58 11.12
N LEU A 147 0.01 -9.76 10.12
CA LEU A 147 0.10 -9.04 8.85
C LEU A 147 0.11 -7.52 9.07
N VAL A 148 -0.89 -6.97 9.78
CA VAL A 148 -1.01 -5.53 10.01
C VAL A 148 0.23 -4.98 10.72
N GLN A 149 0.74 -5.64 11.76
CA GLN A 149 1.95 -5.19 12.45
C GLN A 149 3.19 -5.21 11.54
N GLY A 150 3.36 -6.25 10.73
CA GLY A 150 4.46 -6.31 9.78
C GLY A 150 4.37 -5.19 8.75
N LEU A 151 3.16 -4.88 8.30
CA LEU A 151 2.90 -3.76 7.38
C LEU A 151 3.12 -2.41 8.02
N THR A 152 2.77 -2.21 9.28
CA THR A 152 3.06 -0.97 10.03
C THR A 152 4.56 -0.74 10.13
N ILE A 153 5.36 -1.78 10.38
CA ILE A 153 6.82 -1.67 10.36
C ILE A 153 7.29 -1.29 8.94
N ALA A 154 6.81 -1.99 7.91
CA ALA A 154 7.16 -1.71 6.52
C ALA A 154 6.80 -0.28 6.08
N ALA A 155 5.68 0.25 6.59
CA ALA A 155 5.14 1.58 6.33
C ALA A 155 5.83 2.71 7.11
N SER A 156 6.76 2.37 8.01
CA SER A 156 7.41 3.35 8.87
C SER A 156 8.48 4.13 8.11
N TRP A 157 8.58 5.44 8.34
CA TRP A 157 9.61 6.30 7.74
C TRP A 157 11.02 5.96 8.22
N ALA A 158 11.14 5.29 9.38
CA ALA A 158 12.38 4.77 9.91
C ALA A 158 12.13 3.34 10.39
N VAL A 159 12.95 2.40 9.90
CA VAL A 159 12.91 0.99 10.31
C VAL A 159 14.23 0.66 10.99
N ARG A 160 14.16 0.21 12.24
CA ARG A 160 15.36 -0.17 13.00
C ARG A 160 15.83 -1.56 12.61
N PRO A 161 17.13 -1.87 12.68
CA PRO A 161 17.65 -3.18 12.33
C PRO A 161 16.98 -4.36 13.05
N GLN A 162 16.59 -4.18 14.32
CA GLN A 162 15.89 -5.20 15.11
C GLN A 162 14.43 -5.42 14.70
N GLU A 163 13.82 -4.48 13.98
CA GLU A 163 12.44 -4.60 13.50
C GLU A 163 12.36 -5.43 12.22
N LEU A 164 13.46 -5.55 11.48
CA LEU A 164 13.51 -6.31 10.23
C LEU A 164 13.25 -7.82 10.46
N PRO A 165 13.92 -8.52 11.40
CA PRO A 165 13.59 -9.90 11.70
C PRO A 165 12.16 -10.07 12.24
N LEU A 166 11.69 -9.11 13.04
CA LEU A 166 10.32 -9.13 13.57
C LEU A 166 9.28 -9.03 12.44
N MET A 167 9.46 -8.08 11.53
CA MET A 167 8.61 -7.90 10.35
C MET A 167 8.55 -9.19 9.50
N SER A 168 9.69 -9.81 9.25
CA SER A 168 9.74 -11.09 8.51
C SER A 168 9.03 -12.22 9.27
N ALA A 169 9.20 -12.32 10.59
CA ALA A 169 8.50 -13.32 11.40
C ALA A 169 6.98 -13.10 11.39
N LEU A 170 6.53 -11.85 11.44
CA LEU A 170 5.11 -11.48 11.38
C LEU A 170 4.49 -11.86 10.03
N PHE A 171 5.17 -11.57 8.93
CA PHE A 171 4.74 -12.01 7.60
C PHE A 171 4.76 -13.54 7.44
N GLN A 172 5.76 -14.20 8.02
CA GLN A 172 5.81 -15.66 8.01
C GLN A 172 4.63 -16.26 8.79
N ALA A 173 4.27 -15.71 9.95
CA ALA A 173 3.11 -16.17 10.72
C ALA A 173 1.80 -16.05 9.91
N TRP A 174 1.62 -14.93 9.20
CA TRP A 174 0.51 -14.75 8.26
C TRP A 174 0.49 -15.80 7.14
N HIS A 175 1.61 -16.03 6.46
CA HIS A 175 1.70 -17.00 5.38
C HIS A 175 1.48 -18.44 5.85
N VAL A 176 2.01 -18.81 7.02
CA VAL A 176 1.80 -20.13 7.64
C VAL A 176 0.31 -20.33 7.94
N PHE A 177 -0.37 -19.33 8.49
CA PHE A 177 -1.80 -19.38 8.72
C PHE A 177 -2.58 -19.58 7.41
N LEU A 178 -2.32 -18.76 6.38
CA LEU A 178 -3.00 -18.89 5.08
C LEU A 178 -2.77 -20.27 4.47
N LYS A 179 -1.53 -20.77 4.49
CA LYS A 179 -1.20 -22.08 3.95
C LYS A 179 -1.95 -23.18 4.70
N TYR A 180 -1.98 -23.12 6.03
CA TYR A 180 -2.73 -24.06 6.83
C TYR A 180 -4.22 -24.06 6.45
N GLN A 181 -4.85 -22.90 6.32
CA GLN A 181 -6.27 -22.79 5.92
C GLN A 181 -6.52 -23.33 4.49
N VAL A 182 -5.57 -23.17 3.57
CA VAL A 182 -5.65 -23.79 2.24
C VAL A 182 -5.53 -25.31 2.33
N ASP A 183 -4.59 -25.82 3.12
CA ASP A 183 -4.40 -27.26 3.32
C ASP A 183 -5.63 -27.90 4.01
N GLN A 184 -6.32 -27.15 4.88
CA GLN A 184 -7.60 -27.55 5.50
C GLN A 184 -8.83 -27.33 4.60
N GLN A 185 -8.66 -26.87 3.36
CA GLN A 185 -9.74 -26.60 2.42
C GLN A 185 -10.80 -25.61 2.97
N THR A 186 -10.39 -24.67 3.83
CA THR A 186 -11.27 -23.57 4.25
C THR A 186 -11.05 -22.34 3.38
N LEU A 187 -9.83 -22.13 2.88
CA LEU A 187 -9.48 -21.13 1.88
C LEU A 187 -9.09 -21.77 0.55
N ALA A 188 -9.34 -21.06 -0.54
CA ALA A 188 -8.84 -21.43 -1.86
C ALA A 188 -7.40 -20.92 -2.06
N ILE A 189 -6.59 -21.67 -2.82
CA ILE A 189 -5.18 -21.31 -3.13
C ILE A 189 -5.01 -19.91 -3.73
N ARG A 190 -6.08 -19.35 -4.34
CA ARG A 190 -6.13 -17.96 -4.84
C ARG A 190 -5.85 -16.88 -3.78
N VAL A 191 -5.75 -17.22 -2.50
CA VAL A 191 -5.26 -16.32 -1.45
C VAL A 191 -3.75 -16.02 -1.54
N PHE A 192 -3.01 -16.70 -2.42
CA PHE A 192 -1.59 -16.45 -2.71
C PHE A 192 -1.37 -15.79 -4.09
N PRO A 193 -1.87 -14.57 -4.35
CA PRO A 193 -1.44 -13.80 -5.50
C PRO A 193 0.03 -13.38 -5.37
N VAL A 194 0.60 -12.86 -6.46
CA VAL A 194 1.99 -12.36 -6.49
C VAL A 194 2.29 -11.34 -5.38
N THR A 195 1.29 -10.57 -4.96
CA THR A 195 1.44 -9.60 -3.87
C THR A 195 1.74 -10.25 -2.51
N GLN A 196 1.28 -11.49 -2.24
CA GLN A 196 1.69 -12.24 -1.06
C GLN A 196 3.16 -12.64 -1.12
N HIS A 197 3.61 -13.12 -2.28
CA HIS A 197 5.03 -13.45 -2.48
C HIS A 197 5.93 -12.24 -2.22
N TYR A 198 5.53 -11.05 -2.69
CA TYR A 198 6.29 -9.83 -2.51
C TYR A 198 6.39 -9.35 -1.06
N ILE A 199 5.39 -9.63 -0.20
CA ILE A 199 5.51 -9.36 1.23
C ILE A 199 6.75 -10.06 1.81
N GLY A 200 7.04 -11.28 1.36
CA GLY A 200 8.21 -12.05 1.80
C GLY A 200 9.56 -11.41 1.45
N HIS A 201 9.59 -10.43 0.53
CA HIS A 201 10.82 -9.74 0.12
C HIS A 201 10.99 -8.36 0.77
N ILE A 202 10.02 -7.86 1.54
CA ILE A 202 10.06 -6.50 2.09
C ILE A 202 11.30 -6.27 2.96
N GLU A 203 11.71 -7.24 3.79
CA GLU A 203 12.96 -7.10 4.56
C GLU A 203 14.17 -6.88 3.66
N TYR A 204 14.28 -7.65 2.58
CA TYR A 204 15.37 -7.51 1.61
C TYR A 204 15.32 -6.14 0.93
N ILE A 205 14.13 -5.71 0.50
CA ILE A 205 13.91 -4.39 -0.11
C ILE A 205 14.34 -3.29 0.85
N VAL A 206 13.90 -3.32 2.12
CA VAL A 206 14.23 -2.28 3.11
C VAL A 206 15.74 -2.25 3.41
N LYS A 207 16.40 -3.40 3.52
CA LYS A 207 17.86 -3.48 3.71
C LYS A 207 18.62 -2.88 2.53
N LYS A 208 18.10 -3.02 1.31
CA LYS A 208 18.77 -2.57 0.09
C LYS A 208 18.45 -1.13 -0.26
N MET A 209 17.21 -0.70 -0.10
CA MET A 209 16.71 0.56 -0.66
C MET A 209 16.37 1.60 0.41
N GLY A 210 16.28 1.17 1.67
CA GLY A 210 15.75 1.98 2.77
C GLY A 210 14.25 1.76 2.98
N PRO A 211 13.64 2.49 3.93
CA PRO A 211 12.23 2.34 4.27
C PRO A 211 11.31 2.54 3.06
N LEU A 212 10.24 1.73 2.95
CA LEU A 212 9.33 1.78 1.80
C LEU A 212 8.77 3.20 1.53
N PRO A 213 8.34 3.99 2.54
CA PRO A 213 7.83 5.34 2.29
C PRO A 213 8.84 6.29 1.66
N ALA A 214 10.13 6.05 1.85
CA ALA A 214 11.20 6.89 1.31
C ALA A 214 11.47 6.60 -0.18
N ILE A 215 11.12 5.41 -0.64
CA ILE A 215 11.35 4.96 -2.03
C ILE A 215 10.04 4.83 -2.82
N SER A 216 8.88 4.95 -2.18
CA SER A 216 7.61 4.74 -2.85
C SER A 216 7.13 5.94 -3.64
N CYS A 217 6.24 5.68 -4.59
CA CYS A 217 5.60 6.69 -5.42
C CYS A 217 4.43 7.41 -4.72
N ARG A 218 4.40 7.51 -3.38
CA ARG A 218 3.31 8.14 -2.61
C ARG A 218 3.02 9.59 -3.03
N SER A 219 4.06 10.37 -3.31
CA SER A 219 3.92 11.76 -3.77
C SER A 219 3.29 11.84 -5.16
N LEU A 220 3.63 10.91 -6.06
CA LEU A 220 3.04 10.80 -7.40
C LEU A 220 1.55 10.45 -7.32
N GLU A 221 1.17 9.47 -6.49
CA GLU A 221 -0.22 9.09 -6.25
C GLU A 221 -1.06 10.25 -5.71
N ARG A 222 -0.53 11.03 -4.75
CA ARG A 222 -1.20 12.24 -4.23
C ARG A 222 -1.37 13.30 -5.32
N SER A 223 -0.35 13.53 -6.12
CA SER A 223 -0.41 14.45 -7.26
C SER A 223 -1.47 14.02 -8.26
N ILE A 224 -1.47 12.75 -8.70
CA ILE A 224 -2.50 12.18 -9.58
C ILE A 224 -3.89 12.38 -8.99
N GLY A 225 -4.07 12.14 -7.68
CA GLY A 225 -5.33 12.36 -6.99
C GLY A 225 -5.77 13.83 -6.94
N SER A 226 -4.84 14.76 -6.77
CA SER A 226 -5.10 16.20 -6.85
C SER A 226 -5.58 16.61 -8.24
N TYR A 227 -4.88 16.15 -9.29
CA TYR A 227 -5.25 16.43 -10.67
C TYR A 227 -6.58 15.78 -11.09
N THR A 228 -6.84 14.54 -10.67
CA THR A 228 -8.10 13.83 -11.00
C THR A 228 -9.32 14.53 -10.40
N ARG A 229 -9.20 15.05 -9.18
CA ARG A 229 -10.27 15.84 -8.53
C ARG A 229 -10.54 17.16 -9.26
N ASN A 230 -9.49 17.77 -9.80
CA ASN A 230 -9.58 19.07 -10.47
C ASN A 230 -9.87 18.96 -11.98
N ASN A 231 -9.66 17.79 -12.60
CA ASN A 231 -9.88 17.53 -14.02
C ASN A 231 -10.19 16.04 -14.30
N PRO A 232 -11.42 15.58 -14.03
CA PRO A 232 -11.80 14.16 -14.14
C PRO A 232 -11.81 13.59 -15.57
N VAL A 233 -11.65 14.43 -16.61
CA VAL A 233 -11.78 14.04 -18.03
C VAL A 233 -10.47 13.51 -18.64
N TYR A 234 -9.31 13.72 -18.02
CA TYR A 234 -8.01 13.50 -18.67
C TYR A 234 -7.04 12.68 -17.82
N ILE A 235 -7.30 11.38 -17.69
CA ILE A 235 -6.42 10.48 -16.91
C ILE A 235 -5.37 9.78 -17.79
N SER A 236 -5.54 9.67 -19.11
CA SER A 236 -4.62 8.85 -19.91
C SER A 236 -3.32 9.52 -20.36
N ASN A 237 -3.15 10.84 -20.23
CA ASN A 237 -1.93 11.56 -20.66
C ASN A 237 -1.69 12.84 -19.87
N LEU A 238 -1.59 12.75 -18.54
CA LEU A 238 -1.66 13.92 -17.65
C LEU A 238 -0.57 14.98 -17.91
N VAL A 239 0.70 14.55 -18.10
CA VAL A 239 1.82 15.48 -18.36
C VAL A 239 1.73 16.08 -19.75
N GLU A 240 1.54 15.25 -20.79
CA GLU A 240 1.44 15.72 -22.17
C GLU A 240 0.23 16.62 -22.38
N THR A 241 -0.94 16.23 -21.85
CA THR A 241 -2.18 16.99 -22.04
C THR A 241 -2.19 18.27 -21.23
N THR A 242 -1.69 18.28 -20.00
CA THR A 242 -1.61 19.52 -19.19
C THR A 242 -0.60 20.49 -19.81
N THR A 243 0.55 19.99 -20.27
CA THR A 243 1.56 20.83 -20.93
C THR A 243 1.04 21.36 -22.27
N LEU A 244 0.40 20.53 -23.11
CA LEU A 244 -0.24 20.97 -24.36
C LEU A 244 -1.39 21.95 -24.11
N VAL A 245 -2.26 21.70 -23.14
CA VAL A 245 -3.39 22.60 -22.84
C VAL A 245 -2.91 23.93 -22.28
N ASN A 246 -1.90 23.94 -21.42
CA ASN A 246 -1.31 25.17 -20.91
C ASN A 246 -0.59 25.94 -22.01
N HIS A 247 0.13 25.24 -22.91
CA HIS A 247 0.75 25.84 -24.08
C HIS A 247 -0.30 26.40 -25.05
N ILE A 248 -1.35 25.66 -25.35
CA ILE A 248 -2.46 26.11 -26.21
C ILE A 248 -3.17 27.31 -25.57
N ARG A 249 -3.47 27.29 -24.26
CA ARG A 249 -4.06 28.44 -23.55
C ARG A 249 -3.15 29.65 -23.53
N SER A 250 -1.84 29.49 -23.31
CA SER A 250 -0.90 30.61 -23.36
C SER A 250 -0.79 31.21 -24.76
N THR A 251 -0.98 30.39 -25.78
CA THR A 251 -0.91 30.79 -27.20
C THR A 251 -2.23 31.39 -27.70
N ILE A 252 -3.38 30.98 -27.16
CA ILE A 252 -4.71 31.51 -27.51
C ILE A 252 -5.07 32.75 -26.67
N ASN A 253 -4.68 32.82 -25.39
CA ASN A 253 -5.03 33.93 -24.48
C ASN A 253 -4.00 35.07 -24.51
N SER A 254 -3.11 35.13 -25.50
CA SER A 254 -2.14 36.23 -25.68
C SER A 254 -2.77 37.59 -25.97
N SER A 255 -4.11 37.72 -25.94
CA SER A 255 -4.83 38.98 -26.08
C SER A 255 -5.56 39.49 -24.83
N THR A 256 -5.51 38.84 -23.66
CA THR A 256 -6.05 39.48 -22.44
C THR A 256 -5.46 38.97 -21.11
N THR A 257 -4.64 39.84 -20.51
CA THR A 257 -4.44 40.08 -19.06
C THR A 257 -3.75 39.01 -18.20
N LYS A 258 -2.53 39.33 -17.76
CA LYS A 258 -1.83 38.76 -16.59
C LYS A 258 -2.60 39.03 -15.29
N ILE A 259 -2.86 38.01 -14.46
CA ILE A 259 -2.86 37.96 -12.96
C ILE A 259 -3.00 36.46 -12.58
N MET A 260 -2.33 35.79 -11.62
CA MET A 260 -1.07 35.89 -10.85
C MET A 260 -0.83 34.45 -10.28
N PRO A 261 0.03 34.24 -9.26
CA PRO A 261 1.29 33.54 -9.31
C PRO A 261 1.15 32.06 -8.94
N THR A 262 1.89 31.18 -9.63
CA THR A 262 2.34 29.98 -8.93
C THR A 262 3.27 30.49 -7.83
N VAL A 263 2.78 30.52 -6.58
CA VAL A 263 3.70 30.48 -5.44
C VAL A 263 4.45 29.16 -5.65
N LEU A 264 5.65 29.27 -6.22
CA LEU A 264 6.70 28.31 -5.96
C LEU A 264 6.78 28.29 -4.43
N VAL A 265 6.31 27.20 -3.83
CA VAL A 265 6.80 26.84 -2.52
C VAL A 265 8.28 26.60 -2.76
N ASP A 266 9.07 27.61 -2.42
CA ASP A 266 10.51 27.49 -2.33
C ASP A 266 10.79 26.45 -1.26
N LEU A 267 11.07 25.22 -1.69
CA LEU A 267 11.45 24.12 -0.81
C LEU A 267 12.92 24.26 -0.34
N ASP A 268 13.63 25.33 -0.72
CA ASP A 268 15.03 25.57 -0.37
C ASP A 268 15.27 26.84 0.48
N ALA A 269 14.22 27.51 0.97
CA ALA A 269 14.38 28.63 1.90
C ALA A 269 14.50 28.16 3.36
N GLY A 270 15.71 27.72 3.74
CA GLY A 270 16.23 27.86 5.10
C GLY A 270 15.82 26.81 6.13
N VAL A 271 16.53 25.69 6.13
CA VAL A 271 16.78 24.94 7.38
C VAL A 271 18.29 24.84 7.51
N ASP A 272 18.86 25.73 8.33
CA ASP A 272 20.19 25.51 8.89
C ASP A 272 20.13 24.26 9.79
N TRP A 273 21.14 23.41 9.62
CA TRP A 273 21.40 22.18 10.37
C TRP A 273 21.66 22.45 11.86
#